data_AF-A0A7G8VUD1-F1
#
_entry.id   AF-A0A7G8VUD1-F1
#
_cell.length_a   1.000
_cell.length_b   1.000
_cell.length_c   1.000
_cell.angle_alpha   90.00
_cell.angle_beta   90.00
_cell.angle_gamma   90.00
#
_symmetry.space_group_name_H-M   'P 1'
#
loop_
_entity.id
_entity.type
_entity.pdbx_description
1 polymer ?
#
loop_
_entity_poly.entity_id
_entity_poly.type
_entity_poly.pdbx_seq_one_letter_code
_entity_poly.pdbx_strand_id
1 'polypeptide(L)'
;MSLRDTAPAGARQGDRRQGTQRDAWHGAAAKGTAFDWPRTLVARGAGDLRAEHLRHRPKQARSGALHCFLLDCSASMRKDGNLARAKGLLLALMQEAYQRRDHVALLCFAGDVVELRLPPRRASAWNDDWIAPIGAGGGTPLALGVERAEQLLVRSEARQRWLWLLTDGRTSESPARPEAADVACVVDFEAARIPLHRAQQLAERWQARYLVADRAD
;
A
#
# COMPACT_ATOMS: atom_id res chain seq x y z
N MET A 1 -8.96 -47.79 25.84
CA MET A 1 -8.90 -48.23 27.24
C MET A 1 -7.97 -47.28 27.98
N SER A 2 -8.47 -46.65 29.04
CA SER A 2 -7.88 -45.52 29.77
C SER A 2 -6.95 -45.99 30.90
N LEU A 3 -6.35 -45.02 31.59
CA LEU A 3 -5.66 -45.03 32.90
C LEU A 3 -4.13 -45.18 32.79
N ARG A 4 -3.35 -44.09 32.85
CA ARG A 4 -2.92 -43.34 34.06
C ARG A 4 -2.44 -44.25 35.18
N ASP A 5 -1.14 -44.15 35.50
CA ASP A 5 -0.69 -44.32 36.87
C ASP A 5 0.47 -43.37 37.21
N THR A 6 0.49 -43.03 38.49
CA THR A 6 1.14 -41.91 39.16
C THR A 6 2.59 -42.16 39.61
N ALA A 7 3.29 -41.04 39.86
CA ALA A 7 4.69 -40.93 40.25
C ALA A 7 5.08 -41.63 41.56
N PRO A 8 6.39 -41.68 41.87
CA PRO A 8 6.81 -41.12 43.14
C PRO A 8 7.99 -40.13 43.06
N ALA A 9 8.02 -39.27 44.05
CA ALA A 9 9.05 -38.28 44.35
C ALA A 9 10.38 -38.93 44.77
N GLY A 10 11.49 -38.30 44.38
CA GLY A 10 12.82 -38.64 44.86
C GLY A 10 13.79 -37.49 44.59
N ALA A 11 13.97 -36.63 45.59
CA ALA A 11 14.92 -35.54 45.58
C ALA A 11 16.37 -36.05 45.49
N ARG A 12 17.17 -35.54 44.54
CA ARG A 12 18.62 -35.39 44.71
C ARG A 12 19.12 -34.12 44.06
N GLN A 13 19.68 -33.29 44.92
CA GLN A 13 20.43 -32.08 44.67
C GLN A 13 21.70 -32.42 43.90
N GLY A 14 21.93 -31.73 42.77
CA GLY A 14 23.08 -31.97 41.92
C GLY A 14 23.42 -30.75 41.06
N ASP A 15 24.46 -30.06 41.51
CA ASP A 15 25.43 -29.30 40.71
C ASP A 15 24.93 -28.12 39.85
N ARG A 16 24.99 -26.93 40.46
CA ARG A 16 24.77 -25.63 39.83
C ARG A 16 26.04 -25.26 39.03
N ARG A 17 26.21 -25.82 37.82
CA ARG A 17 27.26 -25.42 36.88
C ARG A 17 26.77 -24.34 35.93
N GLN A 18 27.57 -23.27 35.89
CA GLN A 18 27.41 -22.05 35.11
C GLN A 18 27.26 -22.37 33.62
N GLY A 19 26.08 -22.07 33.06
CA GLY A 19 25.89 -21.92 31.62
C GLY A 19 25.95 -20.44 31.28
N THR A 20 27.09 -19.98 30.79
CA THR A 20 27.26 -18.69 30.13
C THR A 20 26.32 -18.62 28.93
N GLN A 21 25.17 -17.98 29.14
CA GLN A 21 24.18 -17.72 28.11
C GLN A 21 24.80 -16.78 27.09
N ARG A 22 25.12 -17.34 25.92
CA ARG A 22 25.66 -16.65 24.75
C ARG A 22 24.78 -15.44 24.43
N ASP A 23 25.41 -14.27 24.46
CA ASP A 23 24.87 -13.04 23.91
C ASP A 23 24.43 -13.29 22.47
N ALA A 24 23.11 -13.36 22.30
CA ALA A 24 22.49 -13.29 21.00
C ALA A 24 22.82 -11.92 20.42
N TRP A 25 23.70 -11.90 19.42
CA TRP A 25 23.95 -10.72 18.60
C TRP A 25 22.64 -10.30 17.93
N HIS A 26 21.86 -9.48 18.62
CA HIS A 26 20.86 -8.62 18.02
C HIS A 26 21.59 -7.44 17.38
N GLY A 27 22.34 -7.73 16.31
CA GLY A 27 22.78 -6.70 15.38
C GLY A 27 21.54 -6.14 14.70
N ALA A 28 21.19 -4.90 15.02
CA ALA A 28 20.23 -4.11 14.27
C ALA A 28 20.49 -4.32 12.78
N ALA A 29 19.48 -4.77 12.04
CA ALA A 29 19.55 -4.91 10.60
C ALA A 29 19.83 -3.53 10.00
N ALA A 30 21.11 -3.22 9.83
CA ALA A 30 21.54 -2.10 9.02
C ALA A 30 20.83 -2.23 7.68
N LYS A 31 20.26 -1.13 7.18
CA LYS A 31 19.80 -0.99 5.79
C LYS A 31 21.02 -1.08 4.86
N GLY A 32 21.63 -2.25 4.82
CA GLY A 32 22.74 -2.64 3.98
C GLY A 32 22.25 -3.77 3.09
N THR A 33 22.58 -3.67 1.81
CA THR A 33 22.28 -4.63 0.74
C THR A 33 22.12 -6.07 1.23
N ALA A 34 20.90 -6.60 1.18
CA ALA A 34 20.67 -7.99 1.54
C ALA A 34 21.50 -8.91 0.63
N PHE A 35 22.34 -9.75 1.22
CA PHE A 35 23.13 -10.72 0.46
C PHE A 35 22.25 -11.89 0.01
N ASP A 36 22.56 -12.43 -1.16
CA ASP A 36 22.02 -13.67 -1.68
C ASP A 36 22.82 -14.83 -1.08
N TRP A 37 22.41 -15.31 0.10
CA TRP A 37 23.11 -16.39 0.79
C TRP A 37 23.17 -17.69 -0.01
N PRO A 38 22.12 -18.16 -0.71
CA PRO A 38 22.23 -19.32 -1.59
C PRO A 38 23.34 -19.17 -2.63
N ARG A 39 23.38 -18.06 -3.39
CA ARG A 39 24.42 -17.86 -4.42
C ARG A 39 25.80 -17.61 -3.83
N THR A 40 25.87 -16.98 -2.65
CA THR A 40 27.12 -16.77 -1.92
C THR A 40 27.72 -18.10 -1.45
N LEU A 41 26.91 -19.00 -0.91
CA LEU A 41 27.36 -20.32 -0.47
C LEU A 41 27.79 -21.21 -1.63
N VAL A 42 27.08 -21.12 -2.77
CA VAL A 42 27.50 -21.79 -4.02
C VAL A 42 28.85 -21.24 -4.50
N ALA A 43 29.04 -19.92 -4.48
CA ALA A 43 30.31 -19.30 -4.88
C ALA A 43 31.47 -19.63 -3.92
N ARG A 44 31.17 -19.81 -2.62
CA ARG A 44 32.15 -20.23 -1.60
C ARG A 44 32.57 -21.69 -1.78
N GLY A 45 31.64 -22.58 -2.11
CA GLY A 45 31.87 -24.03 -2.06
C GLY A 45 32.20 -24.51 -0.64
N ALA A 46 33.17 -25.44 -0.54
CA ALA A 46 33.62 -26.02 0.73
C ALA A 46 34.72 -25.20 1.44
N GLY A 47 35.20 -24.11 0.84
CA GLY A 47 36.26 -23.27 1.41
C GLY A 47 35.76 -22.21 2.41
N ASP A 48 36.70 -21.43 2.93
CA ASP A 48 36.40 -20.30 3.82
C ASP A 48 35.63 -19.19 3.09
N LEU A 49 34.75 -18.50 3.82
CA LEU A 49 34.01 -17.36 3.27
C LEU A 49 34.95 -16.16 3.08
N ARG A 50 35.10 -15.72 1.83
CA ARG A 50 35.89 -14.55 1.43
C ARG A 50 34.98 -13.50 0.81
N ALA A 51 35.43 -12.25 0.80
CA ALA A 51 34.68 -11.13 0.22
C ALA A 51 34.30 -11.39 -1.25
N GLU A 52 35.16 -12.06 -2.02
CA GLU A 52 34.93 -12.45 -3.42
C GLU A 52 33.77 -13.45 -3.61
N HIS A 53 33.35 -14.15 -2.56
CA HIS A 53 32.20 -15.07 -2.59
C HIS A 53 30.87 -14.34 -2.36
N LEU A 54 30.89 -13.15 -1.74
CA LEU A 54 29.67 -12.42 -1.42
C LEU A 54 28.90 -12.10 -2.70
N ARG A 55 27.65 -12.53 -2.75
CA ARG A 55 26.71 -12.18 -3.82
C ARG A 55 25.65 -11.29 -3.21
N HIS A 56 25.49 -10.10 -3.76
CA HIS A 56 24.38 -9.25 -3.38
C HIS A 56 23.11 -9.80 -4.02
N ARG A 57 22.00 -9.79 -3.27
CA ARG A 57 20.69 -10.02 -3.88
C ARG A 57 20.51 -8.92 -4.92
N PRO A 58 20.23 -9.24 -6.18
CA PRO A 58 19.94 -8.22 -7.17
C PRO A 58 18.85 -7.31 -6.60
N LYS A 59 19.06 -6.00 -6.62
CA LYS A 59 17.97 -5.05 -6.35
C LYS A 59 16.86 -5.47 -7.31
N GLN A 60 15.66 -5.78 -6.80
CA GLN A 60 14.53 -6.05 -7.68
C GLN A 60 14.52 -4.95 -8.74
N ALA A 61 14.45 -5.32 -10.02
CA ALA A 61 14.31 -4.34 -11.08
C ALA A 61 13.23 -3.35 -10.65
N ARG A 62 13.52 -2.04 -10.72
CA ARG A 62 12.54 -1.01 -10.35
C ARG A 62 11.22 -1.41 -11.01
N SER A 63 10.18 -1.56 -10.20
CA SER A 63 8.84 -1.78 -10.72
C SER A 63 8.53 -0.66 -11.71
N GLY A 64 7.76 -0.96 -12.76
CA GLY A 64 7.43 0.02 -13.80
C GLY A 64 6.81 1.27 -13.20
N ALA A 65 5.48 1.28 -13.09
CA ALA A 65 4.75 2.29 -12.34
C ALA A 65 4.23 1.76 -11.00
N LEU A 66 4.04 2.65 -10.03
CA LEU A 66 3.11 2.46 -8.92
C LEU A 66 1.90 3.36 -9.17
N HIS A 67 0.71 2.78 -9.24
CA HIS A 67 -0.57 3.50 -9.25
C HIS A 67 -1.16 3.50 -7.84
N CYS A 68 -1.06 4.63 -7.14
CA CYS A 68 -1.68 4.85 -5.84
C CYS A 68 -3.05 5.51 -6.04
N PHE A 69 -4.11 4.77 -5.72
CA PHE A 69 -5.49 5.21 -5.84
C PHE A 69 -6.00 5.71 -4.48
N LEU A 70 -6.62 6.88 -4.49
CA LEU A 70 -7.35 7.51 -3.39
C LEU A 70 -8.81 7.55 -3.79
N LEU A 71 -9.60 6.65 -3.22
CA LEU A 71 -11.02 6.55 -3.51
C LEU A 71 -11.84 7.20 -2.39
N ASP A 72 -12.60 8.21 -2.77
CA ASP A 72 -13.64 8.79 -1.94
C ASP A 72 -14.82 7.82 -1.82
N CYS A 73 -15.03 7.33 -0.61
CA CYS A 73 -16.11 6.42 -0.23
C CYS A 73 -17.19 7.14 0.60
N SER A 74 -17.23 8.47 0.59
CA SER A 74 -18.18 9.29 1.34
C SER A 74 -19.63 9.08 0.93
N ALA A 75 -20.56 9.64 1.70
CA ALA A 75 -21.99 9.52 1.43
C ALA A 75 -22.39 10.16 0.09
N SER A 76 -21.73 11.24 -0.34
CA SER A 76 -22.05 11.90 -1.60
C SER A 76 -21.62 11.07 -2.81
N MET A 77 -20.49 10.36 -2.70
CA MET A 77 -20.09 9.36 -3.69
C MET A 77 -21.06 8.17 -3.76
N ARG A 78 -21.71 7.80 -2.66
CA ARG A 78 -22.74 6.73 -2.72
C ARG A 78 -24.03 7.17 -3.41
N LYS A 79 -24.32 8.47 -3.43
CA LYS A 79 -25.48 9.00 -4.16
C LYS A 79 -25.25 8.87 -5.66
N ASP A 80 -26.35 8.71 -6.38
CA ASP A 80 -26.39 8.71 -7.85
C ASP A 80 -25.46 7.68 -8.52
N GLY A 81 -25.04 6.63 -7.79
CA GLY A 81 -24.19 5.55 -8.32
C GLY A 81 -22.72 5.93 -8.54
N ASN A 82 -22.25 7.10 -8.08
CA ASN A 82 -20.89 7.57 -8.34
C ASN A 82 -19.80 6.62 -7.81
N LEU A 83 -19.99 6.04 -6.63
CA LEU A 83 -19.06 5.08 -6.06
C LEU A 83 -19.01 3.80 -6.89
N ALA A 84 -20.13 3.35 -7.47
CA ALA A 84 -20.14 2.20 -8.36
C ALA A 84 -19.37 2.50 -9.66
N ARG A 85 -19.57 3.70 -10.23
CA ARG A 85 -18.80 4.18 -11.41
C ARG A 85 -17.31 4.28 -11.09
N ALA A 86 -16.94 4.82 -9.93
CA ALA A 86 -15.56 4.95 -9.49
C ALA A 86 -14.88 3.58 -9.29
N LYS A 87 -15.60 2.59 -8.75
CA LYS A 87 -15.14 1.20 -8.68
C LYS A 87 -14.90 0.60 -10.06
N GLY A 88 -15.82 0.80 -11.01
CA GLY A 88 -15.66 0.33 -12.38
C GLY A 88 -14.41 0.90 -13.05
N LEU A 89 -14.18 2.20 -12.92
CA LEU A 89 -12.95 2.83 -13.42
C LEU A 89 -11.70 2.30 -12.70
N LEU A 90 -11.74 2.17 -11.37
CA LEU A 90 -10.63 1.63 -10.60
C LEU A 90 -10.26 0.22 -11.08
N LEU A 91 -11.24 -0.65 -11.32
CA LEU A 91 -11.01 -2.01 -11.85
C LEU A 91 -10.39 -1.97 -13.24
N ALA A 92 -10.85 -1.09 -14.13
CA ALA A 92 -10.26 -0.91 -15.46
C ALA A 92 -8.79 -0.46 -15.36
N LEU A 93 -8.48 0.54 -14.53
CA LEU A 93 -7.11 1.03 -14.32
C LEU A 93 -6.21 -0.02 -13.67
N MET A 94 -6.73 -0.81 -12.73
CA MET A 94 -5.99 -1.93 -12.13
C MET A 94 -5.72 -3.04 -13.13
N GLN A 95 -6.66 -3.30 -14.06
CA GLN A 95 -6.49 -4.27 -15.14
C GLN A 95 -5.44 -3.81 -16.16
N GLU A 96 -5.37 -2.51 -16.47
CA GLU A 96 -4.28 -1.95 -17.27
C GLU A 96 -2.93 -2.09 -16.57
N ALA A 97 -2.85 -1.75 -15.28
CA ALA A 97 -1.65 -1.93 -14.47
C ALA A 97 -1.22 -3.40 -14.40
N TYR A 98 -2.16 -4.34 -14.31
CA TYR A 98 -1.90 -5.79 -14.35
C TYR A 98 -1.21 -6.21 -15.64
N GLN A 99 -1.76 -5.80 -16.80
CA GLN A 99 -1.18 -6.09 -18.11
C GLN A 99 0.25 -5.54 -18.26
N ARG A 100 0.49 -4.34 -17.71
CA ARG A 100 1.80 -3.67 -17.72
C ARG A 100 2.77 -4.21 -16.66
N ARG A 101 2.31 -5.12 -15.79
CA ARG A 101 3.05 -5.64 -14.63
C ARG A 101 3.46 -4.55 -13.64
N ASP A 102 2.66 -3.49 -13.57
CA ASP A 102 2.83 -2.36 -12.67
C ASP A 102 2.33 -2.72 -11.25
N HIS A 103 2.67 -1.87 -10.28
CA HIS A 103 2.21 -1.99 -8.90
C HIS A 103 1.01 -1.08 -8.66
N VAL A 104 0.18 -1.46 -7.70
CA VAL A 104 -1.03 -0.75 -7.30
C VAL A 104 -1.10 -0.65 -5.78
N ALA A 105 -1.73 0.41 -5.29
CA ALA A 105 -2.13 0.59 -3.90
C ALA A 105 -3.50 1.31 -3.87
N LEU A 106 -4.36 1.00 -2.89
CA LEU A 106 -5.64 1.68 -2.72
C LEU A 106 -5.78 2.15 -1.28
N LEU A 107 -6.02 3.45 -1.14
CA LEU A 107 -6.55 4.08 0.05
C LEU A 107 -8.01 4.41 -0.23
N CYS A 108 -8.89 4.01 0.69
CA CYS A 108 -10.27 4.48 0.71
C CYS A 108 -10.41 5.49 1.85
N PHE A 109 -11.20 6.53 1.66
CA PHE A 109 -11.49 7.47 2.72
C PHE A 109 -12.98 7.79 2.76
N ALA A 110 -13.55 7.88 3.96
CA ALA A 110 -14.91 8.32 4.17
C ALA A 110 -15.02 8.86 5.59
N GLY A 111 -15.80 9.93 5.72
CA GLY A 111 -16.00 10.60 6.98
C GLY A 111 -14.72 11.13 7.62
N ASP A 112 -14.35 10.59 8.79
CA ASP A 112 -13.07 10.91 9.47
C ASP A 112 -12.03 9.78 9.36
N VAL A 113 -12.28 8.78 8.51
CA VAL A 113 -11.45 7.58 8.39
C VAL A 113 -10.79 7.51 7.02
N VAL A 114 -9.50 7.16 7.03
CA VAL A 114 -8.76 6.67 5.86
C VAL A 114 -8.35 5.23 6.13
N GLU A 115 -8.49 4.34 5.16
CA GLU A 115 -8.15 2.92 5.27
C GLU A 115 -7.26 2.50 4.09
N LEU A 116 -6.12 1.85 4.40
CA LEU A 116 -5.29 1.20 3.39
C LEU A 116 -5.90 -0.14 3.02
N ARG A 117 -6.77 -0.13 2.01
CA ARG A 117 -7.45 -1.32 1.49
C ARG A 117 -6.50 -2.26 0.77
N LEU A 118 -5.52 -1.70 0.07
CA LEU A 118 -4.53 -2.46 -0.67
C LEU A 118 -3.13 -1.85 -0.46
N PRO A 119 -2.23 -2.52 0.28
CA PRO A 119 -0.84 -2.09 0.36
C PRO A 119 -0.16 -2.18 -1.02
N PRO A 120 0.89 -1.37 -1.27
CA PRO A 120 1.63 -1.43 -2.53
C PRO A 120 2.07 -2.84 -2.88
N ARG A 121 1.51 -3.41 -3.96
CA ARG A 121 1.88 -4.73 -4.48
C ARG A 121 1.71 -4.78 -5.99
N ARG A 122 2.32 -5.78 -6.63
CA ARG A 122 2.10 -6.01 -8.06
C ARG A 122 0.61 -6.23 -8.31
N ALA A 123 0.09 -5.58 -9.35
CA ALA A 123 -1.28 -5.80 -9.77
C ALA A 123 -1.53 -7.29 -10.05
N SER A 124 -2.71 -7.77 -9.72
CA SER A 124 -3.16 -9.15 -9.94
C SER A 124 -4.62 -9.12 -10.35
N ALA A 125 -5.07 -10.17 -11.05
CA ALA A 125 -6.50 -10.40 -11.26
C ALA A 125 -7.22 -10.31 -9.90
N TRP A 126 -8.20 -9.41 -9.82
CA TRP A 126 -8.74 -8.92 -8.56
C TRP A 126 -10.16 -9.46 -8.32
N ASN A 127 -10.57 -9.60 -7.05
CA ASN A 127 -11.92 -10.02 -6.65
C ASN A 127 -12.66 -8.86 -5.94
N ASP A 128 -13.95 -8.64 -6.23
CA ASP A 128 -14.70 -7.41 -5.97
C ASP A 128 -15.02 -7.08 -4.48
N ASP A 129 -14.79 -8.02 -3.56
CA ASP A 129 -15.32 -7.97 -2.18
C ASP A 129 -14.73 -6.88 -1.26
N TRP A 130 -13.56 -6.35 -1.61
CA TRP A 130 -12.72 -5.48 -0.76
C TRP A 130 -13.04 -3.98 -0.83
N ILE A 131 -13.94 -3.53 -1.72
CA ILE A 131 -14.39 -2.14 -1.79
C ILE A 131 -15.72 -1.96 -1.04
N ALA A 132 -15.88 -2.66 0.08
CA ALA A 132 -16.96 -2.38 1.01
C ALA A 132 -16.87 -0.90 1.44
N PRO A 133 -18.01 -0.18 1.58
CA PRO A 133 -17.98 1.18 2.08
C PRO A 133 -17.32 1.22 3.46
N ILE A 134 -16.45 2.20 3.69
CA ILE A 134 -16.04 2.55 5.05
C ILE A 134 -17.29 3.14 5.72
N GLY A 135 -17.72 2.55 6.83
CA GLY A 135 -18.78 3.13 7.65
C GLY A 135 -18.26 4.42 8.27
N ALA A 136 -18.87 5.57 7.97
CA ALA A 136 -18.51 6.83 8.59
C ALA A 136 -19.65 7.86 8.56
N GLY A 137 -19.74 8.67 9.62
CA GLY A 137 -20.51 9.91 9.72
C GLY A 137 -19.58 11.10 9.99
N GLY A 138 -19.94 12.30 9.49
CA GLY A 138 -19.16 13.55 9.55
C GLY A 138 -17.93 13.57 8.63
N GLY A 139 -17.49 14.73 8.11
CA GLY A 139 -16.18 14.94 7.45
C GLY A 139 -15.90 14.27 6.09
N THR A 140 -14.79 14.63 5.43
CA THR A 140 -14.15 13.85 4.35
C THR A 140 -12.66 14.13 4.43
N PRO A 141 -11.80 13.17 4.85
CA PRO A 141 -10.47 13.44 5.34
C PRO A 141 -9.48 13.36 4.17
N LEU A 142 -9.70 14.19 3.15
CA LEU A 142 -8.92 14.20 1.93
C LEU A 142 -7.45 14.53 2.23
N ALA A 143 -7.18 15.50 3.10
CA ALA A 143 -5.84 15.89 3.51
C ALA A 143 -5.08 14.72 4.15
N LEU A 144 -5.72 13.98 5.06
CA LEU A 144 -5.14 12.78 5.66
C LEU A 144 -4.94 11.66 4.62
N GLY A 145 -5.86 11.52 3.67
CA GLY A 145 -5.74 10.58 2.56
C GLY A 145 -4.51 10.86 1.70
N VAL A 146 -4.32 12.13 1.36
CA VAL A 146 -3.19 12.65 0.58
C VAL A 146 -1.87 12.48 1.33
N GLU A 147 -1.83 12.76 2.64
CA GLU A 147 -0.65 12.52 3.47
C GLU A 147 -0.24 11.04 3.48
N ARG A 148 -1.20 10.13 3.65
CA ARG A 148 -0.92 8.69 3.61
C ARG A 148 -0.46 8.22 2.23
N ALA A 149 -0.99 8.82 1.17
CA ALA A 149 -0.54 8.57 -0.19
C ALA A 149 0.93 8.94 -0.36
N GLU A 150 1.32 10.14 0.09
CA GLU A 150 2.70 10.62 0.06
C GLU A 150 3.64 9.62 0.75
N GLN A 151 3.27 9.12 1.93
CA GLN A 151 4.06 8.11 2.65
C GLN A 151 4.25 6.81 1.86
N LEU A 152 3.25 6.37 1.09
CA LEU A 152 3.38 5.20 0.21
C LEU A 152 4.26 5.49 -1.01
N LEU A 153 4.11 6.67 -1.61
CA LEU A 153 4.85 7.09 -2.80
C LEU A 153 6.34 7.30 -2.50
N VAL A 154 6.69 7.91 -1.36
CA VAL A 154 8.08 8.11 -0.90
C VAL A 154 8.80 6.77 -0.69
N ARG A 155 8.09 5.76 -0.18
CA ARG A 155 8.66 4.41 0.08
C ARG A 155 8.78 3.56 -1.18
N SER A 156 8.18 3.99 -2.29
CA SER A 156 8.17 3.23 -3.54
C SER A 156 9.48 3.40 -4.31
N GLU A 157 10.08 2.29 -4.75
CA GLU A 157 11.22 2.29 -5.66
C GLU A 157 10.77 2.22 -7.15
N ALA A 158 9.48 2.44 -7.44
CA ALA A 158 8.95 2.43 -8.80
C ALA A 158 9.59 3.52 -9.66
N ARG A 159 9.75 3.26 -10.97
CA ARG A 159 10.32 4.25 -11.89
C ARG A 159 9.40 5.45 -12.09
N GLN A 160 8.09 5.24 -11.99
CA GLN A 160 7.09 6.30 -12.08
C GLN A 160 6.01 6.08 -11.02
N ARG A 161 5.59 7.15 -10.35
CA ARG A 161 4.63 7.14 -9.26
C ARG A 161 3.43 7.98 -9.64
N TRP A 162 2.29 7.33 -9.78
CA TRP A 162 1.02 7.94 -10.12
C TRP A 162 0.14 8.05 -8.87
N LEU A 163 -0.45 9.22 -8.67
CA LEU A 163 -1.54 9.44 -7.73
C LEU A 163 -2.84 9.61 -8.52
N TRP A 164 -3.87 8.86 -8.15
CA TRP A 164 -5.21 8.97 -8.72
C TRP A 164 -6.19 9.31 -7.61
N LEU A 165 -6.78 10.50 -7.65
CA LEU A 165 -7.85 10.90 -6.74
C LEU A 165 -9.20 10.71 -7.45
N LEU A 166 -10.08 9.88 -6.89
CA LEU A 166 -11.43 9.62 -7.41
C LEU A 166 -12.43 10.20 -6.40
N THR A 167 -13.10 11.30 -6.75
CA THR A 167 -14.01 12.04 -5.84
C THR A 167 -15.09 12.81 -6.62
N ASP A 168 -16.18 13.19 -5.97
CA ASP A 168 -17.18 14.13 -6.48
C ASP A 168 -16.95 15.57 -5.99
N GLY A 169 -15.80 15.81 -5.33
CA GLY A 169 -15.38 17.14 -4.90
C GLY A 169 -16.24 17.75 -3.77
N ARG A 170 -17.02 16.96 -3.02
CA ARG A 170 -17.88 17.53 -1.96
C ARG A 170 -17.14 18.01 -0.71
N THR A 171 -15.90 17.59 -0.52
CA THR A 171 -15.06 18.14 0.55
C THR A 171 -14.74 19.63 0.32
N SER A 172 -14.55 20.38 1.40
CA SER A 172 -14.00 21.74 1.36
C SER A 172 -12.48 21.77 1.53
N GLU A 173 -11.88 20.61 1.83
CA GLU A 173 -10.43 20.50 2.00
C GLU A 173 -9.71 20.73 0.67
N SER A 174 -8.54 21.36 0.79
CA SER A 174 -7.65 21.62 -0.35
C SER A 174 -6.20 21.36 0.07
N PRO A 175 -5.81 20.09 0.27
CA PRO A 175 -4.43 19.76 0.59
C PRO A 175 -3.48 20.10 -0.57
N ALA A 176 -2.19 20.22 -0.24
CA ALA A 176 -1.14 20.33 -1.24
C ALA A 176 -1.02 19.02 -2.05
N ARG A 177 -0.48 19.13 -3.27
CA ARG A 177 -0.16 17.96 -4.09
C ARG A 177 0.94 17.12 -3.39
N PRO A 178 0.82 15.79 -3.33
CA PRO A 178 1.91 14.90 -2.92
C PRO A 178 3.19 15.16 -3.73
N GLU A 179 4.27 15.54 -3.06
CA GLU A 179 5.56 15.85 -3.71
C GLU A 179 6.16 14.61 -4.37
N ALA A 180 5.95 13.42 -3.79
CA ALA A 180 6.44 12.16 -4.34
C ALA A 180 5.62 11.65 -5.54
N ALA A 181 4.51 12.30 -5.90
CA ALA A 181 3.74 11.95 -7.09
C ALA A 181 4.36 12.59 -8.36
N ASP A 182 5.01 11.75 -9.18
CA ASP A 182 5.52 12.16 -10.49
C ASP A 182 4.37 12.62 -11.41
N VAL A 183 3.23 11.93 -11.32
CA VAL A 183 2.00 12.29 -12.03
C VAL A 183 0.82 12.25 -11.06
N ALA A 184 0.01 13.30 -11.06
CA ALA A 184 -1.25 13.35 -10.34
C ALA A 184 -2.42 13.42 -11.33
N CYS A 185 -3.48 12.66 -11.05
CA CYS A 185 -4.73 12.66 -11.79
C CYS A 185 -5.87 12.87 -10.80
N VAL A 186 -6.82 13.73 -11.14
CA VAL A 186 -8.08 13.91 -10.42
C VAL A 186 -9.21 13.50 -11.36
N VAL A 187 -9.97 12.49 -10.96
CA VAL A 187 -11.16 12.02 -11.64
C VAL A 187 -12.38 12.54 -10.91
N ASP A 188 -13.14 13.40 -11.59
CA ASP A 188 -14.33 14.03 -11.05
C ASP A 188 -15.58 13.21 -11.39
N PHE A 189 -16.31 12.83 -10.34
CA PHE A 189 -17.59 12.13 -10.43
C PHE A 189 -18.78 13.08 -10.18
N GLU A 190 -18.56 14.39 -10.05
CA GLU A 190 -19.63 15.36 -9.86
C GLU A 190 -20.65 15.30 -11.01
N ALA A 191 -21.89 14.96 -10.68
CA ALA A 191 -23.00 14.85 -11.64
C ALA A 191 -24.17 15.80 -11.33
N ALA A 192 -23.95 16.75 -10.41
CA ALA A 192 -25.01 17.60 -9.89
C ALA A 192 -25.47 18.65 -10.90
N ARG A 193 -26.77 19.01 -10.82
CA ARG A 193 -27.39 20.03 -11.68
C ARG A 193 -26.71 21.39 -11.57
N ILE A 194 -26.16 21.71 -10.40
CA ILE A 194 -25.32 22.88 -10.15
C ILE A 194 -23.99 22.36 -9.61
N PRO A 195 -22.95 22.26 -10.45
CA PRO A 195 -21.64 21.75 -10.05
C PRO A 195 -20.87 22.78 -9.19
N LEU A 196 -20.16 22.28 -8.18
CA LEU A 196 -19.28 23.06 -7.33
C LEU A 196 -17.86 23.19 -7.93
N HIS A 197 -17.48 22.31 -8.86
CA HIS A 197 -16.20 22.31 -9.57
C HIS A 197 -14.97 22.23 -8.65
N ARG A 198 -15.13 21.71 -7.43
CA ARG A 198 -14.03 21.69 -6.45
C ARG A 198 -12.94 20.69 -6.81
N ALA A 199 -13.30 19.54 -7.40
CA ALA A 199 -12.33 18.58 -7.89
C ALA A 199 -11.51 19.19 -9.04
N GLN A 200 -12.15 19.93 -9.95
CA GLN A 200 -11.46 20.69 -11.00
C GLN A 200 -10.50 21.74 -10.42
N GLN A 201 -10.97 22.58 -9.49
CA GLN A 201 -10.12 23.58 -8.83
C GLN A 201 -8.92 22.96 -8.11
N LEU A 202 -9.12 21.79 -7.48
CA LEU A 202 -8.02 21.04 -6.86
C LEU A 202 -7.04 20.54 -7.92
N ALA A 203 -7.53 20.01 -9.03
CA ALA A 203 -6.69 19.54 -10.13
C ALA A 203 -5.84 20.67 -10.71
N GLU A 204 -6.43 21.86 -10.90
CA GLU A 204 -5.73 23.07 -11.35
C GLU A 204 -4.61 23.48 -10.38
N ARG A 205 -4.91 23.55 -9.07
CA ARG A 205 -3.89 23.86 -8.05
C ARG A 205 -2.77 22.83 -8.01
N TRP A 206 -3.09 21.56 -8.24
CA TRP A 206 -2.11 20.48 -8.28
C TRP A 206 -1.36 20.40 -9.61
N GLN A 207 -1.77 21.17 -10.63
CA GLN A 207 -1.36 20.95 -12.02
C GLN A 207 -1.49 19.47 -12.41
N ALA A 208 -2.58 18.86 -11.94
CA ALA A 208 -2.91 17.46 -12.16
C ALA A 208 -3.70 17.31 -13.46
N ARG A 209 -3.66 16.10 -14.02
CA ARG A 209 -4.56 15.75 -15.12
C ARG A 209 -5.99 15.69 -14.57
N TYR A 210 -6.88 16.47 -15.16
CA TYR A 210 -8.29 16.47 -14.81
C TYR A 210 -9.06 15.57 -15.78
N LEU A 211 -9.86 14.66 -15.24
CA LEU A 211 -10.68 13.72 -15.98
C LEU A 211 -12.10 13.81 -15.43
N VAL A 212 -13.10 13.85 -16.32
CA VAL A 212 -14.50 13.76 -15.92
C VAL A 212 -14.94 12.32 -16.12
N ALA A 213 -15.60 11.73 -15.13
CA ALA A 213 -16.23 10.44 -15.32
C ALA A 213 -17.46 10.63 -16.23
N ASP A 214 -17.44 10.02 -17.42
CA ASP A 214 -18.55 10.08 -18.36
C ASP A 214 -19.82 9.52 -17.74
N ARG A 215 -20.93 10.26 -17.87
CA ARG A 215 -22.25 9.77 -17.51
C ARG A 215 -22.52 8.57 -18.42
N ALA A 216 -22.77 7.40 -17.85
CA ALA A 216 -23.36 6.33 -18.64
C ALA A 216 -24.76 6.81 -19.00
N ASP A 217 -24.99 7.08 -20.28
CA ASP A 217 -26.30 7.41 -20.86
C ASP A 217 -27.28 6.23 -20.71
#